data_AF-A0A4Z1DY82-F1
#
_entry.id   AF-A0A4Z1DY82-F1
#
_cell.length_a   1.000
_cell.length_b   1.000
_cell.length_c   1.000
_cell.angle_alpha   90.00
_cell.angle_beta   90.00
_cell.angle_gamma   90.00
#
_symmetry.space_group_name_H-M   'P 1'
#
loop_
_entity.id
_entity.type
_entity.pdbx_description
1 polymer ?
#
loop_
_entity_poly.entity_id
_entity_poly.type
_entity_poly.pdbx_seq_one_letter_code
_entity_poly.pdbx_strand_id
1 'polypeptide(L)'
;MPDPSPDWSFTFTDHPDGTSTSSARPPRELDATDHALVRQLRAEAELLETLHDCTADHGGSTAAPDGSALVAHVDRIVELTRLLQRKGLTVDEVASHADLSLIALGRWLDARP
;
A
#
# COMPACT_ATOMS: atom_id res chain seq x y z
N MET A 1 29.83 1.65 -2.64
CA MET A 1 28.68 2.26 -1.91
C MET A 1 27.62 2.54 -2.95
N PRO A 2 26.39 2.00 -2.83
CA PRO A 2 25.31 2.45 -3.69
C PRO A 2 24.95 3.89 -3.32
N ASP A 3 24.87 4.75 -4.32
CA ASP A 3 24.46 6.15 -4.23
C ASP A 3 22.96 6.20 -3.88
N PRO A 4 22.54 6.81 -2.75
CA PRO A 4 21.13 7.02 -2.48
C PRO A 4 20.67 8.26 -3.25
N SER A 5 20.60 8.16 -4.58
CA SER A 5 19.97 9.20 -5.39
C SER A 5 18.49 9.27 -4.97
N PRO A 6 18.00 10.39 -4.41
CA PRO A 6 16.59 10.50 -4.05
C PRO A 6 15.76 10.53 -5.34
N ASP A 7 14.72 9.70 -5.44
CA ASP A 7 13.72 9.77 -6.51
C ASP A 7 12.92 11.07 -6.37
N TRP A 8 13.29 12.08 -7.16
CA TRP A 8 12.59 13.37 -7.18
C TRP A 8 11.25 13.23 -7.90
N SER A 9 10.15 13.56 -7.21
CA SER A 9 8.82 13.65 -7.81
C SER A 9 8.51 15.09 -8.21
N PHE A 10 8.17 15.29 -9.49
CA PHE A 10 7.78 16.59 -10.05
C PHE A 10 6.28 16.61 -10.30
N THR A 11 5.58 17.59 -9.74
CA THR A 11 4.17 17.83 -10.04
C THR A 11 4.01 19.19 -10.72
N PHE A 12 3.29 19.19 -11.84
CA PHE A 12 2.91 20.41 -12.55
C PHE A 12 1.42 20.63 -12.39
N THR A 13 1.05 21.76 -11.80
CA THR A 13 -0.34 22.21 -11.72
C THR A 13 -0.50 23.41 -12.65
N ASP A 14 -1.31 23.24 -13.69
CA ASP A 14 -1.68 24.32 -14.59
C ASP A 14 -2.93 25.03 -14.05
N HIS A 15 -2.84 26.35 -13.84
CA HIS A 15 -3.98 27.16 -13.41
C HIS A 15 -4.72 27.75 -14.63
N PRO A 16 -6.05 27.93 -14.54
CA PRO A 16 -6.85 28.51 -15.62
C PRO A 16 -6.45 29.95 -15.99
N ASP A 17 -5.74 30.65 -15.10
CA ASP A 17 -5.16 31.98 -15.33
C ASP A 17 -3.87 31.95 -16.16
N GLY A 18 -3.48 30.80 -16.71
CA GLY A 18 -2.29 30.62 -17.55
C GLY A 18 -0.98 30.54 -16.77
N THR A 19 -1.05 30.39 -15.44
CA THR A 19 0.12 30.20 -14.58
C THR A 19 0.36 28.73 -14.33
N SER A 20 1.52 28.21 -14.74
CA SER A 20 1.94 26.85 -14.41
C SER A 20 2.84 26.88 -13.17
N THR A 21 2.42 26.24 -12.09
CA THR A 21 3.22 26.10 -10.88
C THR A 21 3.87 24.72 -10.87
N SER A 22 5.21 24.69 -10.92
CA SER A 22 5.97 23.45 -10.76
C SER A 22 6.40 23.32 -9.30
N SER A 23 6.09 22.18 -8.70
CA SER A 23 6.50 21.85 -7.34
C SER A 23 7.34 20.58 -7.38
N ALA A 24 8.59 20.69 -6.94
CA ALA A 24 9.50 19.56 -6.77
C ALA A 24 9.51 19.20 -5.29
N ARG A 25 9.07 18.00 -4.95
CA ARG A 25 9.10 17.51 -3.57
C ARG A 25 10.15 16.40 -3.49
N PRO A 26 11.10 16.47 -2.54
CA PRO A 26 11.97 15.32 -2.29
C PRO A 26 11.09 14.12 -1.91
N PRO A 27 11.51 12.89 -2.25
CA PRO A 27 10.83 11.70 -1.78
C PRO A 27 10.75 11.80 -0.26
N ARG A 28 9.55 11.61 0.29
CA ARG A 28 9.35 11.76 1.72
C ARG A 28 10.16 10.69 2.42
N GLU A 29 11.20 11.08 3.16
CA GLU A 29 11.90 10.14 4.04
C GLU A 29 10.89 9.66 5.08
N LEU A 30 10.61 8.37 5.04
CA LEU A 30 9.78 7.69 6.02
C LEU A 30 10.50 7.67 7.35
N ASP A 31 9.81 8.05 8.43
CA ASP A 31 10.36 7.87 9.76
C ASP A 31 10.40 6.37 10.14
N ALA A 32 11.12 6.00 11.19
CA ALA A 32 11.24 4.60 11.61
C ALA A 32 9.88 3.92 11.87
N THR A 33 8.89 4.70 12.32
CA THR A 33 7.52 4.23 12.55
C THR A 33 6.81 3.97 11.22
N ASP A 34 7.00 4.83 10.23
CA ASP A 34 6.41 4.65 8.89
C ASP A 34 6.97 3.42 8.21
N HIS A 35 8.29 3.22 8.30
CA HIS A 35 8.93 2.00 7.83
C HIS A 35 8.38 0.74 8.54
N ALA A 36 8.11 0.80 9.84
CA ALA A 36 7.50 -0.32 10.56
C ALA A 36 6.08 -0.63 10.07
N LEU A 37 5.26 0.40 9.84
CA LEU A 37 3.90 0.26 9.32
C LEU A 37 3.88 -0.30 7.90
N VAL A 38 4.77 0.19 7.02
CA VAL A 38 4.91 -0.31 5.65
C VAL A 38 5.36 -1.77 5.64
N ARG A 39 6.33 -2.14 6.49
CA ARG A 39 6.75 -3.55 6.62
C ARG A 39 5.62 -4.45 7.11
N GLN A 40 4.83 -3.97 8.07
CA GLN A 40 3.67 -4.70 8.55
C GLN A 40 2.62 -4.86 7.44
N LEU A 41 2.35 -3.79 6.68
CA LEU A 41 1.42 -3.82 5.55
C LEU A 41 1.83 -4.86 4.51
N ARG A 42 3.13 -4.91 4.16
CA ARG A 42 3.68 -5.91 3.25
C ARG A 42 3.49 -7.33 3.79
N ALA A 43 3.80 -7.57 5.07
CA ALA A 43 3.63 -8.90 5.67
C ALA A 43 2.16 -9.36 5.67
N GLU A 44 1.22 -8.47 5.95
CA GLU A 44 -0.23 -8.79 5.88
C GLU A 44 -0.68 -9.12 4.45
N ALA A 45 -0.16 -8.40 3.45
CA ALA A 45 -0.45 -8.67 2.04
C ALA A 45 0.12 -10.01 1.58
N GLU A 46 1.36 -10.35 1.95
CA GLU A 46 1.98 -11.65 1.64
C GLU A 46 1.21 -12.82 2.28
N LEU A 47 0.72 -12.64 3.52
CA LEU A 47 -0.15 -13.63 4.17
C LEU A 47 -1.50 -13.78 3.45
N LEU A 48 -2.11 -12.67 3.03
CA LEU A 48 -3.36 -12.68 2.30
C LEU A 48 -3.23 -13.40 0.94
N GLU A 49 -2.16 -13.14 0.20
CA GLU A 49 -1.87 -13.83 -1.07
C GLU A 49 -1.64 -15.33 -0.85
N THR A 50 -0.86 -15.70 0.18
CA THR A 50 -0.62 -17.11 0.54
C THR A 50 -1.92 -17.83 0.90
N LEU A 51 -2.79 -17.20 1.70
CA LEU A 51 -4.09 -17.76 2.06
C LEU A 51 -5.00 -17.92 0.83
N HIS A 52 -4.96 -16.96 -0.09
CA HIS A 52 -5.73 -17.03 -1.33
C HIS A 52 -5.24 -18.15 -2.25
N ASP A 53 -3.92 -18.33 -2.39
CA ASP A 53 -3.32 -19.42 -3.17
C ASP A 53 -3.67 -20.81 -2.58
N CYS A 54 -3.60 -20.95 -1.26
CA CYS A 54 -4.05 -22.15 -0.55
C CYS A 54 -5.52 -22.50 -0.84
N THR A 55 -6.40 -21.49 -1.01
CA THR A 55 -7.81 -21.74 -1.36
C THR A 55 -8.02 -22.12 -2.82
N ALA A 56 -7.13 -21.66 -3.72
CA ALA A 56 -7.25 -21.90 -5.16
C ALA A 56 -6.75 -23.30 -5.56
N ASP A 57 -5.74 -23.83 -4.88
CA ASP A 57 -5.14 -25.14 -5.19
C ASP A 57 -5.81 -26.32 -4.48
N HIS A 58 -6.51 -26.07 -3.36
CA HIS A 58 -7.17 -27.13 -2.58
C HIS A 58 -8.63 -27.34 -2.99
N GLY A 59 -8.82 -27.96 -4.15
CA GLY A 59 -10.07 -28.64 -4.52
C GLY A 59 -10.40 -29.88 -3.66
N GLY A 60 -9.62 -30.16 -2.62
CA GLY A 60 -9.78 -31.35 -1.78
C GLY A 60 -9.20 -31.19 -0.38
N SER A 61 -10.09 -30.98 0.59
CA SER A 61 -9.98 -31.52 1.95
C SER A 61 -8.67 -31.29 2.72
N THR A 62 -8.43 -30.05 3.17
CA THR A 62 -7.88 -29.76 4.51
C THR A 62 -8.28 -28.32 4.84
N ALA A 63 -9.21 -28.14 5.80
CA ALA A 63 -9.71 -26.88 6.35
C ALA A 63 -9.44 -25.63 5.49
N ALA A 64 -10.40 -25.27 4.62
CA ALA A 64 -10.36 -23.98 3.94
C ALA A 64 -10.10 -22.87 4.98
N PRO A 65 -9.20 -21.91 4.72
CA PRO A 65 -9.03 -20.80 5.64
C PRO A 65 -10.39 -20.14 5.83
N ASP A 66 -10.80 -20.02 7.09
CA ASP A 66 -12.09 -19.41 7.42
C ASP A 66 -12.16 -18.06 6.71
N GLY A 67 -13.23 -17.79 5.96
CA GLY A 67 -13.37 -16.53 5.24
C GLY A 67 -13.24 -15.29 6.15
N SER A 68 -13.43 -15.47 7.46
CA SER A 68 -13.14 -14.49 8.50
C SER A 68 -11.66 -14.12 8.63
N ALA A 69 -10.73 -15.07 8.44
CA ALA A 69 -9.29 -14.82 8.47
C ALA A 69 -8.86 -13.94 7.28
N LEU A 70 -9.36 -14.23 6.08
CA LEU A 70 -9.14 -13.40 4.89
C LEU A 70 -9.66 -11.97 5.12
N VAL A 71 -10.86 -11.82 5.68
CA VAL A 71 -11.45 -10.51 6.00
C VAL A 71 -10.63 -9.77 7.05
N ALA A 72 -10.08 -10.46 8.06
CA ALA A 72 -9.24 -9.85 9.09
C ALA A 72 -7.94 -9.28 8.50
N HIS A 73 -7.27 -10.00 7.60
CA HIS A 73 -6.07 -9.50 6.91
C HIS A 73 -6.37 -8.30 6.01
N VAL A 74 -7.47 -8.34 5.25
CA VAL A 74 -7.92 -7.19 4.45
C VAL A 74 -8.20 -5.98 5.35
N ASP A 75 -8.89 -6.17 6.48
CA ASP A 75 -9.18 -5.07 7.41
C ASP A 75 -7.90 -4.45 7.99
N ARG A 76 -6.91 -5.30 8.30
CA ARG A 76 -5.61 -4.86 8.80
C ARG A 76 -4.82 -4.07 7.75
N ILE A 77 -4.83 -4.52 6.50
CA ILE A 77 -4.24 -3.80 5.36
C ILE A 77 -4.88 -2.41 5.19
N VAL A 78 -6.22 -2.34 5.24
CA VAL A 78 -6.95 -1.07 5.14
C VAL A 78 -6.61 -0.14 6.31
N GLU A 79 -6.53 -0.66 7.53
CA GLU A 79 -6.19 0.12 8.72
C GLU A 79 -4.78 0.72 8.63
N LEU A 80 -3.79 -0.10 8.26
CA LEU A 80 -2.39 0.34 8.08
C LEU A 80 -2.26 1.40 6.99
N THR A 81 -2.97 1.21 5.87
CA THR A 81 -2.99 2.18 4.77
C THR A 81 -3.60 3.50 5.22
N ARG A 82 -4.72 3.48 5.95
CA ARG A 82 -5.34 4.68 6.51
C ARG A 82 -4.45 5.38 7.56
N LEU A 83 -3.71 4.61 8.36
CA LEU A 83 -2.72 5.16 9.31
C LEU A 83 -1.63 5.95 8.58
N LEU A 84 -1.07 5.37 7.52
CA LEU A 84 -0.06 6.01 6.67
C LEU A 84 -0.64 7.25 5.95
N GLN A 85 -1.90 7.18 5.49
CA GLN A 85 -2.60 8.34 4.92
C GLN A 85 -2.82 9.48 5.91
N ARG A 86 -3.16 9.18 7.17
CA ARG A 86 -3.29 10.20 8.23
C ARG A 86 -1.97 10.91 8.52
N LYS A 87 -0.84 10.24 8.30
CA LYS A 87 0.50 10.84 8.36
C LYS A 87 0.87 11.63 7.11
N GLY A 88 0.03 11.58 6.08
CA GLY A 88 0.14 12.37 4.87
C GLY A 88 0.76 11.64 3.67
N LEU A 89 0.88 10.30 3.72
CA LEU A 89 1.24 9.50 2.54
C LEU A 89 0.02 9.29 1.64
N THR A 90 0.24 9.29 0.34
CA THR A 90 -0.76 8.89 -0.66
C THR A 90 -0.83 7.36 -0.78
N VAL A 91 -1.91 6.83 -1.35
CA VAL A 91 -2.04 5.38 -1.61
C VAL A 91 -0.93 4.89 -2.53
N ASP A 92 -0.52 5.73 -3.49
CA ASP A 92 0.58 5.46 -4.42
C ASP A 92 1.93 5.32 -3.69
N GLU A 93 2.27 6.28 -2.82
CA GLU A 93 3.47 6.20 -1.98
C GLU A 93 3.45 4.96 -1.08
N VAL A 94 2.32 4.64 -0.47
CA VAL A 94 2.18 3.44 0.38
C VAL A 94 2.39 2.16 -0.43
N ALA A 95 1.76 2.05 -1.62
CA ALA A 95 1.91 0.90 -2.49
C ALA A 95 3.37 0.73 -2.95
N SER A 96 3.99 1.84 -3.38
CA SER A 96 5.40 1.87 -3.81
C SER A 96 6.35 1.44 -2.68
N HIS A 97 6.17 1.99 -1.48
CA HIS A 97 7.02 1.64 -0.33
C HIS A 97 6.80 0.21 0.18
N ALA A 98 5.57 -0.30 0.07
CA ALA A 98 5.23 -1.65 0.50
C ALA A 98 5.52 -2.71 -0.59
N ASP A 99 5.94 -2.29 -1.78
CA ASP A 99 6.17 -3.18 -2.94
C ASP A 99 4.89 -3.92 -3.35
N LEU A 100 3.74 -3.22 -3.22
CA LEU A 100 2.41 -3.75 -3.49
C LEU A 100 1.83 -3.21 -4.79
N SER A 101 1.00 -4.01 -5.44
CA SER A 101 0.22 -3.53 -6.57
C SER A 101 -0.78 -2.47 -6.13
N LEU A 102 -0.69 -1.26 -6.71
CA LEU A 102 -1.65 -0.18 -6.50
C LEU A 102 -3.09 -0.62 -6.77
N ILE A 103 -3.28 -1.51 -7.76
CA ILE A 103 -4.60 -2.07 -8.11
C ILE A 103 -5.09 -2.99 -6.99
N ALA A 104 -4.24 -3.87 -6.46
CA ALA A 104 -4.61 -4.75 -5.36
C ALA A 104 -4.96 -3.95 -4.10
N LEU A 105 -4.12 -2.97 -3.75
CA LEU A 105 -4.34 -2.09 -2.61
C LEU A 105 -5.64 -1.28 -2.76
N GLY A 106 -5.90 -0.73 -3.96
CA GLY A 106 -7.15 -0.04 -4.27
C GLY A 106 -8.38 -0.93 -4.11
N ARG A 107 -8.30 -2.19 -4.55
CA ARG A 107 -9.40 -3.17 -4.38
C ARG A 107 -9.67 -3.48 -2.91
N TRP A 108 -8.64 -3.61 -2.08
CA TRP A 108 -8.83 -3.85 -0.64
C TRP A 108 -9.42 -2.65 0.09
N LEU A 109 -9.04 -1.43 -0.31
CA LEU A 109 -9.62 -0.19 0.22
C LEU A 109 -11.10 -0.03 -0.18
N ASP A 110 -11.47 -0.42 -1.41
CA ASP A 110 -12.84 -0.33 -1.94
C ASP A 110 -13.76 -1.44 -1.40
N ALA A 111 -13.19 -2.60 -1.02
CA ALA A 111 -13.93 -3.71 -0.44
C ALA A 111 -14.56 -3.41 0.94
N ARG A 112 -14.41 -2.20 1.48
CA ARG A 112 -15.05 -1.74 2.73
C ARG A 112 -15.97 -0.54 2.44
N PRO A 113 -17.28 -0.63 2.77
CA PRO A 113 -18.22 0.48 2.64
C PRO A 113 -18.00 1.58 3.69
#